data_AF-A0A964F208-F1
#
_entry.id   AF-A0A964F208-F1
#
_cell.length_a   1.000
_cell.length_b   1.000
_cell.length_c   1.000
_cell.angle_alpha   90.00
_cell.angle_beta   90.00
_cell.angle_gamma   90.00
#
_symmetry.space_group_name_H-M   'P 1'
#
loop_
_entity.id
_entity.type
_entity.pdbx_description
1 polymer ?
#
loop_
_entity_poly.entity_id
_entity_poly.type
_entity_poly.pdbx_seq_one_letter_code
_entity_poly.pdbx_strand_id
1 'polypeptide(L)'
;MGVLLSGCSKDGFQAISVPLFDDTAVEGDADTDTDTDTDTDADADSDTDADADADADADADADADTDADADADTPTLVINELMTNDQTVLEDPFANAGADDEYPAWIELYNYGTDPVELYDWTFTKDSATESPWSVGDEQLAVDPGGYLVVWFSAGYSGSATGHAPYGLAQGGDTLILASPEGTPVDSVTWSRGDTEPDQSYARVPDGGATWQTGTPTPEATNGAR
;
A
#
# COMPACT_ATOMS: atom_id res chain seq x y z
N MET A 1 -1.26 25.33 54.43
CA MET A 1 -1.10 26.18 53.23
C MET A 1 -1.98 25.55 52.14
N GLY A 2 -3.13 26.04 51.71
CA GLY A 2 -3.46 27.40 51.21
C GLY A 2 -2.75 27.62 49.87
N VAL A 3 -3.34 27.91 48.71
CA VAL A 3 -4.68 28.42 48.31
C VAL A 3 -4.95 28.03 46.83
N LEU A 4 -6.25 28.00 46.49
CA LEU A 4 -6.93 27.89 45.19
C LEU A 4 -6.42 28.80 44.04
N LEU A 5 -6.73 28.41 42.79
CA LEU A 5 -7.42 29.17 41.72
C LEU A 5 -7.36 28.32 40.43
N SER A 6 -8.42 27.62 40.01
CA SER A 6 -9.59 28.09 39.24
C SER A 6 -9.24 28.74 37.90
N GLY A 7 -9.74 28.15 36.82
CA GLY A 7 -9.64 28.70 35.46
C GLY A 7 -10.15 27.76 34.37
N CYS A 8 -11.42 27.38 34.41
CA CYS A 8 -12.13 26.89 33.22
C CYS A 8 -12.23 28.06 32.21
N SER A 9 -11.72 27.89 30.99
CA SER A 9 -12.07 28.78 29.88
C SER A 9 -13.11 28.09 29.00
N LYS A 10 -14.35 28.57 29.12
CA LYS A 10 -15.43 28.30 28.18
C LYS A 10 -15.40 29.34 27.06
N ASP A 11 -15.99 28.93 25.94
CA ASP A 11 -16.63 29.73 24.90
C ASP A 11 -15.79 30.15 23.68
N GLY A 12 -16.30 29.74 22.52
CA GLY A 12 -15.83 30.14 21.20
C GLY A 12 -16.53 29.45 20.02
N PHE A 13 -17.72 28.86 20.17
CA PHE A 13 -18.53 28.41 19.02
C PHE A 13 -19.41 29.58 18.56
N GLN A 14 -19.09 30.17 17.41
CA GLN A 14 -19.99 31.14 16.77
C GLN A 14 -21.09 30.39 16.01
N ALA A 15 -22.32 30.51 16.50
CA ALA A 15 -23.52 30.03 15.83
C ALA A 15 -23.83 30.91 14.62
N ILE A 16 -23.99 30.28 13.45
CA ILE A 16 -24.44 30.93 12.22
C ILE A 16 -25.95 31.17 12.35
N SER A 17 -26.33 32.45 12.28
CA SER A 17 -27.71 32.92 12.35
C SER A 17 -28.46 32.53 11.07
N VAL A 18 -29.46 31.64 11.18
CA VAL A 18 -30.41 31.35 10.11
C VAL A 18 -31.63 32.26 10.30
N PRO A 19 -32.04 33.09 9.33
CA PRO A 19 -33.24 33.89 9.48
C PRO A 19 -34.50 33.01 9.35
N LEU A 20 -35.34 33.10 10.38
CA LEU A 20 -36.74 32.70 10.38
C LEU A 20 -37.49 33.56 9.36
N PHE A 21 -38.09 32.94 8.35
CA PHE A 21 -39.12 33.60 7.55
C PHE A 21 -40.50 33.11 7.98
N ASP A 22 -41.30 34.13 8.23
CA ASP A 22 -42.61 34.18 8.84
C ASP A 22 -43.69 33.58 7.94
N ASP A 23 -44.71 33.06 8.61
CA ASP A 23 -45.87 32.35 8.10
C ASP A 23 -46.86 33.33 7.44
N THR A 24 -47.29 33.06 6.20
CA THR A 24 -48.58 33.54 5.69
C THR A 24 -49.23 32.50 4.79
N ALA A 25 -50.22 31.81 5.32
CA ALA A 25 -51.23 31.10 4.55
C ALA A 25 -52.09 32.08 3.72
N VAL A 26 -52.38 31.74 2.47
CA VAL A 26 -53.62 32.16 1.81
C VAL A 26 -54.13 31.04 0.90
N GLU A 27 -55.36 30.62 1.20
CA GLU A 27 -56.19 29.68 0.46
C GLU A 27 -56.62 30.28 -0.88
N GLY A 28 -56.73 29.44 -1.91
CA GLY A 28 -57.21 29.82 -3.24
C GLY A 28 -57.60 28.61 -4.07
N ASP A 29 -58.79 28.09 -3.77
CA ASP A 29 -59.51 27.05 -4.51
C ASP A 29 -59.89 27.56 -5.91
N ALA A 30 -59.55 26.82 -6.96
CA ALA A 30 -60.14 26.98 -8.29
C ALA A 30 -59.91 25.72 -9.14
N ASP A 31 -60.86 24.79 -9.06
CA ASP A 31 -61.11 23.80 -10.09
C ASP A 31 -61.37 24.49 -11.43
N THR A 32 -60.60 24.12 -12.45
CA THR A 32 -61.02 24.30 -13.85
C THR A 32 -60.72 23.03 -14.63
N ASP A 33 -61.74 22.19 -14.72
CA ASP A 33 -61.89 21.19 -15.76
C ASP A 33 -61.94 21.91 -17.11
N THR A 34 -60.99 21.60 -17.98
CA THR A 34 -61.17 21.82 -19.42
C THR A 34 -60.75 20.56 -20.14
N ASP A 35 -61.73 19.68 -20.33
CA ASP A 35 -61.72 18.68 -21.37
C ASP A 35 -61.61 19.40 -22.72
N THR A 36 -60.50 19.20 -23.42
CA THR A 36 -60.44 19.48 -24.85
C THR A 36 -59.99 18.22 -25.54
N ASP A 37 -60.97 17.40 -25.91
CA ASP A 37 -60.86 16.41 -26.96
C ASP A 37 -60.60 17.15 -28.27
N THR A 38 -59.38 17.05 -28.77
CA THR A 38 -59.09 17.34 -30.17
C THR A 38 -58.56 16.09 -30.83
N ASP A 39 -59.50 15.24 -31.24
CA ASP A 39 -59.32 14.28 -32.31
C ASP A 39 -58.87 15.03 -33.56
N THR A 40 -57.60 14.88 -33.91
CA THR A 40 -57.12 15.27 -35.24
C THR A 40 -56.55 14.02 -35.88
N ASP A 41 -57.46 13.23 -36.45
CA ASP A 41 -57.16 12.20 -37.42
C ASP A 41 -56.55 12.89 -38.65
N ALA A 42 -55.24 12.81 -38.75
CA ALA A 42 -54.51 13.09 -39.99
C ALA A 42 -53.79 11.81 -40.38
N ASP A 43 -54.54 10.90 -40.98
CA ASP A 43 -54.04 9.78 -41.76
C ASP A 43 -53.22 10.33 -42.93
N ALA A 44 -51.90 10.31 -42.76
CA ALA A 44 -50.96 10.39 -43.85
C ALA A 44 -50.27 9.04 -43.96
N ASP A 45 -50.99 8.11 -44.61
CA ASP A 45 -50.42 6.88 -45.15
C ASP A 45 -49.38 7.28 -46.21
N SER A 46 -48.11 7.23 -45.84
CA SER A 46 -47.03 7.03 -46.79
C SER A 46 -46.33 5.73 -46.43
N ASP A 47 -46.93 4.64 -46.90
CA ASP A 47 -46.29 3.33 -47.01
C ASP A 47 -45.04 3.47 -47.88
N THR A 48 -43.90 3.62 -47.23
CA THR A 48 -42.61 3.27 -47.83
C THR A 48 -42.16 1.98 -47.16
N ASP A 49 -42.66 0.87 -47.69
CA ASP A 49 -42.07 -0.45 -47.52
C ASP A 49 -40.70 -0.46 -48.20
N ALA A 50 -39.69 -0.05 -47.43
CA ALA A 50 -38.32 -0.40 -47.70
C ALA A 50 -37.90 -1.39 -46.62
N ASP A 51 -38.33 -2.64 -46.81
CA ASP A 51 -37.76 -3.81 -46.15
C ASP A 51 -36.29 -3.93 -46.57
N ALA A 52 -35.43 -3.23 -45.85
CA ALA A 52 -34.03 -3.54 -45.75
C ALA A 52 -33.80 -4.10 -44.35
N ASP A 53 -34.29 -5.32 -44.13
CA ASP A 53 -33.89 -6.20 -43.03
C ASP A 53 -32.39 -6.49 -43.18
N ALA A 54 -31.60 -5.56 -42.66
CA ALA A 54 -30.21 -5.78 -42.33
C ALA A 54 -29.96 -5.21 -40.93
N ASP A 55 -30.87 -5.53 -40.01
CA ASP A 55 -30.58 -5.54 -38.58
C ASP A 55 -29.65 -6.72 -38.32
N ALA A 56 -28.40 -6.54 -38.74
CA ALA A 56 -27.30 -7.13 -38.03
C ALA A 56 -27.21 -6.38 -36.69
N ASP A 57 -28.16 -6.68 -35.81
CA ASP A 57 -28.04 -6.46 -34.37
C ASP A 57 -26.95 -7.43 -33.89
N ALA A 58 -25.72 -7.11 -34.28
CA ALA A 58 -24.58 -7.42 -33.49
C ALA A 58 -24.69 -6.50 -32.27
N ASP A 59 -25.59 -6.88 -31.35
CA ASP A 59 -25.48 -6.56 -29.94
C ASP A 59 -24.19 -7.23 -29.45
N ALA A 60 -23.07 -6.66 -29.89
CA ALA A 60 -21.85 -6.70 -29.17
C ALA A 60 -22.04 -5.73 -28.01
N ASP A 61 -22.92 -6.12 -27.08
CA ASP A 61 -22.77 -5.85 -25.67
C ASP A 61 -21.48 -6.57 -25.25
N ALA A 62 -20.36 -6.04 -25.75
CA ALA A 62 -19.14 -6.05 -25.00
C ALA A 62 -19.40 -5.08 -23.84
N ASP A 63 -20.18 -5.57 -22.87
CA ASP A 63 -19.89 -5.34 -21.47
C ASP A 63 -18.49 -5.91 -21.26
N ALA A 64 -17.51 -5.19 -21.79
CA ALA A 64 -16.21 -5.09 -21.21
C ALA A 64 -16.41 -4.31 -19.90
N ASP A 65 -17.15 -4.93 -18.98
CA ASP A 65 -16.64 -5.12 -17.64
C ASP A 65 -15.30 -5.83 -17.85
N THR A 66 -14.29 -5.07 -18.28
CA THR A 66 -12.94 -5.33 -17.86
C THR A 66 -13.03 -5.16 -16.36
N ASP A 67 -13.45 -6.25 -15.70
CA ASP A 67 -13.05 -6.60 -14.37
C ASP A 67 -11.53 -6.41 -14.40
N ALA A 68 -11.11 -5.20 -14.07
CA ALA A 68 -9.75 -4.86 -13.72
C ALA A 68 -9.34 -5.56 -12.41
N ASP A 69 -10.13 -6.54 -11.95
CA ASP A 69 -9.77 -7.55 -10.96
C ASP A 69 -8.85 -8.65 -11.53
N ALA A 70 -8.41 -8.54 -12.80
CA ALA A 70 -7.27 -9.32 -13.30
C ALA A 70 -5.93 -8.96 -12.62
N ASP A 71 -5.89 -7.94 -11.75
CA ASP A 71 -4.73 -7.58 -10.93
C ASP A 71 -4.72 -8.25 -9.53
N ALA A 72 -5.68 -9.13 -9.23
CA ALA A 72 -5.62 -9.91 -8.00
C ALA A 72 -4.45 -10.94 -8.03
N ASP A 73 -3.66 -10.89 -6.95
CA ASP A 73 -2.72 -11.93 -6.46
C ASP A 73 -1.24 -11.86 -6.87
N THR A 74 -0.75 -10.82 -7.56
CA THR A 74 0.72 -10.60 -7.58
C THR A 74 1.12 -9.65 -6.46
N PRO A 75 1.74 -10.14 -5.37
CA PRO A 75 2.20 -9.28 -4.29
C PRO A 75 3.10 -8.14 -4.80
N THR A 76 2.79 -6.90 -4.42
CA THR A 76 3.48 -5.69 -4.86
C THR A 76 4.69 -5.32 -3.99
N LEU A 77 5.27 -6.31 -3.31
CA LEU A 77 6.31 -6.13 -2.31
C LEU A 77 7.63 -6.71 -2.82
N VAL A 78 8.69 -5.92 -2.75
CA VAL A 78 10.04 -6.34 -3.14
C VAL A 78 11.06 -6.07 -2.04
N ILE A 79 12.20 -6.77 -2.12
CA ILE A 79 13.39 -6.39 -1.39
C ILE A 79 14.02 -5.22 -2.14
N ASN A 80 14.03 -4.04 -1.52
CA ASN A 80 14.45 -2.78 -2.12
C ASN A 80 15.91 -2.45 -1.85
N GLU A 81 16.40 -2.77 -0.66
CA GLU A 81 17.75 -2.47 -0.21
C GLU A 81 18.24 -3.57 0.74
N LEU A 82 19.55 -3.81 0.73
CA LEU A 82 20.22 -4.81 1.55
C LEU A 82 21.52 -4.23 2.10
N MET A 83 21.73 -4.39 3.41
CA MET A 83 22.97 -4.05 4.08
C MET A 83 23.40 -5.18 5.02
N THR A 84 24.53 -5.83 4.70
CA THR A 84 25.03 -6.97 5.51
C THR A 84 26.17 -6.61 6.45
N ASN A 85 26.70 -5.39 6.36
CA ASN A 85 27.87 -4.92 7.11
C ASN A 85 27.67 -3.48 7.57
N ASP A 86 26.63 -3.30 8.38
CA ASP A 86 26.38 -2.04 9.09
C ASP A 86 27.32 -1.95 10.28
N GLN A 87 28.10 -0.87 10.35
CA GLN A 87 28.98 -0.60 11.48
C GLN A 87 28.59 0.69 12.19
N THR A 88 28.01 1.65 11.46
CA THR A 88 27.74 2.99 11.98
C THR A 88 26.51 3.69 11.36
N VAL A 89 25.79 3.06 10.42
CA VAL A 89 24.79 3.77 9.61
C VAL A 89 23.40 3.72 10.23
N LEU A 90 22.85 2.52 10.44
CA LEU A 90 21.51 2.35 10.98
C LEU A 90 21.55 1.51 12.26
N GLU A 91 21.42 2.20 13.40
CA GLU A 91 21.33 1.57 14.71
C GLU A 91 19.97 0.89 14.89
N ASP A 92 19.95 -0.34 15.40
CA ASP A 92 18.70 -1.00 15.80
C ASP A 92 18.10 -0.26 17.01
N PRO A 93 16.92 0.38 16.89
CA PRO A 93 16.31 1.13 17.97
C PRO A 93 15.87 0.26 19.17
N PHE A 94 15.89 -1.06 19.03
CA PHE A 94 15.58 -2.02 20.10
C PHE A 94 16.83 -2.61 20.76
N ALA A 95 18.02 -2.38 20.20
CA ALA A 95 19.28 -2.83 20.77
C ALA A 95 19.67 -2.02 22.02
N ASN A 96 20.48 -2.63 22.88
CA ASN A 96 21.12 -1.88 23.96
C ASN A 96 22.39 -1.21 23.42
N ALA A 97 22.60 0.06 23.76
CA ALA A 97 23.80 0.77 23.32
C ALA A 97 25.11 0.01 23.68
N GLY A 98 25.98 -0.17 22.68
CA GLY A 98 27.23 -0.92 22.76
C GLY A 98 27.08 -2.44 22.79
N ALA A 99 25.92 -3.00 22.46
CA ALA A 99 25.72 -4.45 22.30
C ALA A 99 26.19 -4.93 20.93
N ASP A 100 26.45 -6.24 20.80
CA ASP A 100 26.92 -6.84 19.54
C ASP A 100 25.86 -6.78 18.42
N ASP A 101 24.59 -6.53 18.77
CA ASP A 101 23.44 -6.38 17.86
C ASP A 101 23.03 -4.92 17.63
N GLU A 102 23.85 -3.94 18.02
CA GLU A 102 23.56 -2.51 17.86
C GLU A 102 23.46 -2.07 16.39
N TYR A 103 24.20 -2.74 15.48
CA TYR A 103 24.17 -2.51 14.03
C TYR A 103 24.02 -3.85 13.30
N PRO A 104 22.83 -4.49 13.35
CA PRO A 104 22.62 -5.76 12.68
C PRO A 104 22.52 -5.56 11.16
N ALA A 105 22.63 -6.66 10.42
CA ALA A 105 22.28 -6.64 9.00
C ALA A 105 20.78 -6.33 8.84
N TRP A 106 20.41 -5.70 7.74
CA TRP A 106 19.02 -5.40 7.45
C TRP A 106 18.72 -5.45 5.95
N ILE A 107 17.43 -5.62 5.66
CA ILE A 107 16.87 -5.35 4.34
C ILE A 107 15.75 -4.33 4.47
N GLU A 108 15.51 -3.60 3.40
CA GLU A 108 14.33 -2.77 3.26
C GLU A 108 13.36 -3.43 2.29
N LEU A 109 12.10 -3.49 2.68
CA LEU A 109 10.99 -3.83 1.80
C LEU A 109 10.39 -2.56 1.22
N TYR A 110 9.99 -2.60 -0.05
CA TYR A 110 9.25 -1.53 -0.70
C TYR A 110 7.96 -2.07 -1.31
N ASN A 111 6.85 -1.42 -1.01
CA ASN A 111 5.56 -1.70 -1.62
C ASN A 111 5.31 -0.74 -2.78
N TYR A 112 5.45 -1.22 -4.02
CA TYR A 112 5.21 -0.42 -5.23
C TYR A 112 3.73 -0.40 -5.65
N GLY A 113 2.85 -1.05 -4.89
CA GLY A 113 1.42 -1.15 -5.15
C GLY A 113 0.62 0.03 -4.60
N THR A 114 -0.70 -0.07 -4.73
CA THR A 114 -1.66 0.96 -4.31
C THR A 114 -2.35 0.65 -2.99
N ASP A 115 -2.22 -0.59 -2.50
CA ASP A 115 -2.83 -1.07 -1.26
C ASP A 115 -1.76 -1.50 -0.24
N PRO A 116 -2.02 -1.37 1.08
CA PRO A 116 -1.09 -1.86 2.09
C PRO A 116 -0.84 -3.37 1.96
N VAL A 117 0.40 -3.80 2.23
CA VAL A 117 0.77 -5.23 2.26
C VAL A 117 1.01 -5.64 3.71
N GLU A 118 0.13 -6.47 4.26
CA GLU A 118 0.29 -7.11 5.56
C GLU A 118 1.35 -8.23 5.47
N LEU A 119 2.24 -8.29 6.45
CA LEU A 119 3.40 -9.19 6.44
C LEU A 119 3.25 -10.46 7.26
N TYR A 120 2.12 -10.65 7.95
CA TYR A 120 1.91 -11.87 8.71
C TYR A 120 2.05 -13.12 7.82
N ASP A 121 2.78 -14.12 8.31
CA ASP A 121 3.12 -15.37 7.60
C ASP A 121 3.99 -15.23 6.34
N TRP A 122 4.45 -14.02 5.98
CA TRP A 122 5.50 -13.88 4.97
C TRP A 122 6.80 -14.49 5.47
N THR A 123 7.56 -15.08 4.54
CA THR A 123 8.78 -15.80 4.90
C THR A 123 10.03 -15.26 4.21
N PHE A 124 11.12 -15.31 4.96
CA PHE A 124 12.47 -15.06 4.49
C PHE A 124 13.28 -16.35 4.57
N THR A 125 13.91 -16.70 3.45
CA THR A 125 14.71 -17.93 3.33
C THR A 125 16.05 -17.60 2.69
N LYS A 126 17.16 -18.01 3.30
CA LYS A 126 18.49 -17.96 2.66
C LYS A 126 18.65 -19.17 1.74
N ASP A 127 19.23 -19.00 0.55
CA ASP A 127 19.47 -20.12 -0.37
C ASP A 127 20.54 -21.08 0.16
N SER A 128 21.59 -20.55 0.79
CA SER A 128 22.63 -21.37 1.42
C SER A 128 22.22 -22.05 2.75
N ALA A 129 20.94 -21.92 3.15
CA ALA A 129 20.53 -22.09 4.54
C ALA A 129 20.79 -23.48 5.13
N THR A 130 21.50 -23.46 6.26
CA THR A 130 21.40 -24.48 7.31
C THR A 130 20.31 -24.18 8.33
N GLU A 131 19.79 -22.94 8.37
CA GLU A 131 18.69 -22.53 9.24
C GLU A 131 17.32 -22.72 8.57
N SER A 132 16.26 -22.86 9.37
CA SER A 132 14.89 -22.88 8.84
C SER A 132 14.47 -21.47 8.36
N PRO A 133 13.56 -21.39 7.37
CA PRO A 133 12.91 -20.13 7.01
C PRO A 133 12.37 -19.40 8.25
N TRP A 134 12.46 -18.07 8.25
CA TRP A 134 11.81 -17.26 9.28
C TRP A 134 10.48 -16.76 8.74
N SER A 135 9.43 -16.91 9.55
CA SER A 135 8.09 -16.38 9.28
C SER A 135 7.85 -15.15 10.15
N VAL A 136 7.31 -14.09 9.55
CA VAL A 136 6.89 -12.89 10.28
C VAL A 136 5.65 -13.24 11.10
N GLY A 137 5.76 -13.12 12.42
CA GLY A 137 4.69 -13.46 13.36
C GLY A 137 3.86 -12.28 13.88
N ASP A 138 4.11 -11.06 13.39
CA ASP A 138 3.37 -9.88 13.80
C ASP A 138 2.18 -9.63 12.86
N GLU A 139 0.97 -9.80 13.38
CA GLU A 139 -0.30 -9.60 12.67
C GLU A 139 -0.57 -8.13 12.31
N GLN A 140 0.17 -7.18 12.88
CA GLN A 140 -0.03 -5.74 12.67
C GLN A 140 1.04 -5.12 11.76
N LEU A 141 2.08 -5.88 11.40
CA LEU A 141 3.16 -5.37 10.57
C LEU A 141 2.70 -5.30 9.11
N ALA A 142 2.73 -4.11 8.54
CA ALA A 142 2.36 -3.86 7.16
C ALA A 142 3.26 -2.80 6.52
N VAL A 143 3.34 -2.82 5.19
CA VAL A 143 3.98 -1.77 4.38
C VAL A 143 2.91 -1.02 3.60
N ASP A 144 2.71 0.25 3.93
CA ASP A 144 1.76 1.12 3.25
C ASP A 144 2.11 1.30 1.74
N PRO A 145 1.16 1.73 0.89
CA PRO A 145 1.41 2.01 -0.52
C PRO A 145 2.54 3.02 -0.73
N GLY A 146 3.55 2.67 -1.53
CA GLY A 146 4.76 3.48 -1.70
C GLY A 146 5.63 3.60 -0.44
N GLY A 147 5.31 2.81 0.59
CA GLY A 147 6.01 2.77 1.87
C GLY A 147 7.24 1.86 1.84
N TYR A 148 8.07 2.05 2.86
CA TYR A 148 9.31 1.32 3.08
C TYR A 148 9.27 0.70 4.47
N LEU A 149 9.88 -0.47 4.65
CA LEU A 149 10.00 -1.11 5.95
C LEU A 149 11.36 -1.79 6.11
N VAL A 150 12.08 -1.43 7.16
CA VAL A 150 13.31 -2.11 7.56
C VAL A 150 12.99 -3.40 8.32
N VAL A 151 13.60 -4.50 7.88
CA VAL A 151 13.58 -5.80 8.56
C VAL A 151 15.01 -6.14 8.95
N TRP A 152 15.21 -6.37 10.24
CA TRP A 152 16.50 -6.64 10.86
C TRP A 152 16.82 -8.13 10.86
N PHE A 153 18.08 -8.47 10.64
CA PHE A 153 18.62 -9.83 10.61
C PHE A 153 19.66 -9.98 11.71
N SER A 154 19.16 -10.27 12.92
CA SER A 154 19.92 -10.25 14.16
C SER A 154 20.15 -11.68 14.64
N ALA A 155 21.36 -12.20 14.37
CA ALA A 155 21.71 -13.57 14.72
C ALA A 155 21.63 -13.82 16.24
N GLY A 156 20.80 -14.78 16.65
CA GLY A 156 20.60 -15.10 18.06
C GLY A 156 19.65 -14.15 18.79
N TYR A 157 18.99 -13.23 18.08
CA TYR A 157 17.90 -12.45 18.63
C TYR A 157 16.79 -13.36 19.15
N SER A 158 16.40 -13.15 20.39
CA SER A 158 15.35 -13.91 21.10
C SER A 158 14.30 -12.99 21.72
N GLY A 159 14.35 -11.71 21.39
CA GLY A 159 13.35 -10.73 21.82
C GLY A 159 12.04 -10.89 21.05
N SER A 160 11.09 -10.02 21.39
CA SER A 160 9.75 -10.00 20.78
C SER A 160 9.54 -8.73 19.93
N ALA A 161 10.60 -7.98 19.61
CA ALA A 161 10.45 -6.81 18.74
C ALA A 161 10.03 -7.26 17.34
N THR A 162 9.12 -6.51 16.77
CA THR A 162 8.64 -6.67 15.41
C THR A 162 9.78 -6.52 14.40
N GLY A 163 9.71 -7.24 13.29
CA GLY A 163 10.65 -7.07 12.17
C GLY A 163 12.07 -7.61 12.40
N HIS A 164 12.25 -8.56 13.31
CA HIS A 164 13.57 -9.17 13.60
C HIS A 164 13.63 -10.66 13.23
N ALA A 165 14.38 -10.98 12.19
CA ALA A 165 14.75 -12.36 11.87
C ALA A 165 15.86 -12.85 12.84
N PRO A 166 15.77 -14.08 13.37
CA PRO A 166 16.67 -14.59 14.41
C PRO A 166 18.04 -15.08 13.89
N TYR A 167 18.38 -14.77 12.64
CA TYR A 167 19.62 -15.17 11.98
C TYR A 167 20.22 -13.97 11.23
N GLY A 168 21.53 -14.02 10.99
CA GLY A 168 22.25 -12.99 10.23
C GLY A 168 22.34 -13.30 8.74
N LEU A 169 22.70 -12.25 7.97
CA LEU A 169 23.03 -12.34 6.54
C LEU A 169 24.54 -12.37 6.33
N ALA A 170 25.01 -13.23 5.43
CA ALA A 170 26.44 -13.43 5.23
C ALA A 170 27.07 -12.27 4.44
N GLN A 171 28.17 -11.71 4.96
CA GLN A 171 28.96 -10.71 4.24
C GLN A 171 29.74 -11.28 3.03
N GLY A 172 29.81 -12.61 2.89
CA GLY A 172 30.51 -13.27 1.78
C GLY A 172 29.72 -13.35 0.47
N GLY A 173 28.43 -13.05 0.51
CA GLY A 173 27.47 -13.32 -0.56
C GLY A 173 26.57 -14.51 -0.25
N ASP A 174 25.30 -14.38 -0.60
CA ASP A 174 24.25 -15.39 -0.50
C ASP A 174 23.07 -14.95 -1.38
N THR A 175 21.96 -15.69 -1.34
CA THR A 175 20.65 -15.23 -1.83
C THR A 175 19.64 -15.24 -0.69
N LEU A 176 18.84 -14.19 -0.60
CA LEU A 176 17.69 -14.10 0.29
C LEU A 176 16.42 -14.07 -0.56
N ILE A 177 15.49 -14.96 -0.24
CA ILE A 177 14.21 -15.13 -0.93
C ILE A 177 13.11 -14.64 0.00
N LEU A 178 12.26 -13.77 -0.54
CA LEU A 178 11.00 -13.34 0.05
C LEU A 178 9.87 -14.17 -0.57
N ALA A 179 9.03 -14.79 0.25
CA ALA A 179 7.88 -15.55 -0.21
C ALA A 179 6.60 -15.13 0.53
N SER A 180 5.48 -15.20 -0.19
CA SER A 180 4.13 -14.88 0.31
C SER A 180 3.68 -15.89 1.39
N PRO A 181 2.59 -15.61 2.11
CA PRO A 181 2.01 -16.56 3.08
C PRO A 181 1.63 -17.92 2.49
N GLU A 182 1.33 -17.98 1.19
CA GLU A 182 1.06 -19.22 0.44
C GLU A 182 2.33 -20.02 0.13
N GLY A 183 3.51 -19.48 0.48
CA GLY A 183 4.82 -20.06 0.21
C GLY A 183 5.32 -19.84 -1.21
N THR A 184 4.70 -18.92 -1.96
CA THR A 184 5.13 -18.60 -3.32
C THR A 184 6.27 -17.58 -3.29
N PRO A 185 7.44 -17.83 -3.89
CA PRO A 185 8.50 -16.83 -3.99
C PRO A 185 8.01 -15.60 -4.76
N VAL A 186 8.18 -14.43 -4.13
CA VAL A 186 7.76 -13.12 -4.66
C VAL A 186 8.95 -12.37 -5.22
N ASP A 187 10.04 -12.31 -4.45
CA ASP A 187 11.26 -11.62 -4.84
C ASP A 187 12.49 -12.28 -4.24
N SER A 188 13.67 -11.92 -4.76
CA SER A 188 14.93 -12.32 -4.16
C SER A 188 16.03 -11.30 -4.44
N VAL A 189 17.00 -11.26 -3.54
CA VAL A 189 18.27 -10.55 -3.73
C VAL A 189 19.42 -11.53 -3.61
N THR A 190 20.30 -11.53 -4.62
CA THR A 190 21.59 -12.22 -4.59
C THR A 190 22.68 -11.19 -4.53
N TRP A 191 23.63 -11.36 -3.60
CA TRP A 191 24.76 -10.45 -3.43
C TRP A 191 26.07 -11.22 -3.33
N SER A 192 27.16 -10.49 -3.51
CA SER A 192 28.55 -10.88 -3.29
C SER A 192 29.18 -9.97 -2.25
N ARG A 193 30.35 -10.37 -1.72
CA ARG A 193 31.09 -9.58 -0.73
C ARG A 193 31.29 -8.10 -1.08
N GLY A 194 31.49 -7.78 -2.36
CA GLY A 194 31.75 -6.41 -2.82
C GLY A 194 30.50 -5.53 -2.93
N ASP A 195 29.31 -6.11 -2.81
CA ASP A 195 28.05 -5.36 -2.99
C ASP A 195 27.63 -4.62 -1.71
N THR A 196 28.12 -5.08 -0.55
CA THR A 196 27.79 -4.60 0.80
C THR A 196 29.05 -4.48 1.67
N GLU A 197 30.06 -3.73 1.17
CA GLU A 197 31.23 -3.32 1.96
C GLU A 197 30.80 -2.50 3.20
N PRO A 198 31.67 -2.32 4.21
CA PRO A 198 31.28 -1.62 5.44
C PRO A 198 30.60 -0.28 5.18
N ASP A 199 29.46 -0.06 5.84
CA ASP A 199 28.65 1.16 5.75
C ASP A 199 28.14 1.49 4.32
N GLN A 200 28.05 0.47 3.46
CA GLN A 200 27.42 0.53 2.14
C GLN A 200 26.31 -0.50 2.01
N SER A 201 25.27 -0.14 1.26
CA SER A 201 24.17 -1.04 0.95
C SER A 201 24.08 -1.27 -0.56
N TYR A 202 23.46 -2.39 -0.90
CA TYR A 202 23.12 -2.80 -2.24
C TYR A 202 21.62 -2.57 -2.43
N ALA A 203 21.22 -1.75 -3.40
CA ALA A 203 19.83 -1.32 -3.51
C ALA A 203 19.32 -1.24 -4.95
N ARG A 204 18.01 -1.37 -5.13
CA ARG A 204 17.33 -1.20 -6.41
C ARG A 204 17.31 0.27 -6.79
N VAL A 205 17.74 0.59 -8.02
CA VAL A 205 17.72 1.96 -8.56
C VAL A 205 17.03 1.95 -9.92
N PRO A 206 15.83 2.57 -10.07
CA PRO A 206 15.00 3.17 -9.01
C PRO A 206 14.40 2.11 -8.07
N ASP A 207 13.69 2.55 -7.02
CA ASP A 207 12.96 1.66 -6.09
C ASP A 207 12.04 0.69 -6.85
N GLY A 208 12.02 -0.58 -6.43
CA GLY A 208 11.28 -1.63 -7.14
C GLY A 208 11.81 -1.98 -8.54
N GLY A 209 12.85 -1.29 -9.03
CA GLY A 209 13.47 -1.53 -10.32
C GLY A 209 14.30 -2.81 -10.38
N ALA A 210 14.64 -3.25 -11.59
CA ALA A 210 15.41 -4.48 -11.80
C ALA A 210 16.93 -4.31 -11.62
N THR A 211 17.43 -3.07 -11.58
CA THR A 211 18.87 -2.79 -11.50
C THR A 211 19.27 -2.57 -10.06
N TRP A 212 20.32 -3.25 -9.62
CA TRP A 212 20.90 -3.08 -8.29
C TRP A 212 22.21 -2.29 -8.37
N GLN A 213 22.45 -1.43 -7.38
CA GLN A 213 23.64 -0.60 -7.27
C GLN A 213 24.09 -0.49 -5.82
N THR A 214 25.40 -0.54 -5.60
CA THR A 214 26.00 -0.28 -4.30
C THR A 214 26.17 1.23 -4.08
N GLY A 215 25.85 1.72 -2.88
CA GLY A 215 25.96 3.14 -2.56
C GLY A 215 25.76 3.45 -1.08
N THR A 216 25.53 4.74 -0.80
CA THR A 216 25.16 5.21 0.54
C THR A 216 23.77 4.67 0.90
N PRO A 217 23.57 4.09 2.10
CA PRO A 217 22.28 3.56 2.48
C PRO A 217 21.17 4.60 2.57
N THR A 218 19.94 4.19 2.24
CA THR A 218 18.75 5.07 2.20
C THR A 218 17.57 4.47 2.97
N PRO A 219 17.73 4.07 4.23
CA PRO A 219 16.64 3.47 4.99
C PRO A 219 15.46 4.42 5.12
N GLU A 220 14.26 3.87 4.93
CA GLU A 220 12.96 4.53 4.95
C GLU A 220 12.81 5.64 3.89
N ALA A 221 13.62 5.59 2.83
CA ALA A 221 13.66 6.62 1.80
C ALA A 221 13.96 6.06 0.40
N THR A 222 13.71 6.88 -0.63
CA THR A 222 13.95 6.46 -2.02
C THR A 222 15.43 6.26 -2.37
N ASN A 223 15.71 5.21 -3.15
CA ASN A 223 17.02 4.94 -3.73
C ASN A 223 17.38 5.82 -4.95
N GLY A 224 16.46 6.69 -5.43
CA GLY A 224 16.47 7.28 -6.77
C GLY A 224 17.68 8.12 -7.21
N ALA A 225 18.69 8.34 -6.35
CA ALA A 225 19.95 9.01 -6.71
C ALA A 225 21.14 8.36 -5.99
N ARG A 226 21.65 7.26 -6.55
CA ARG A 226 22.92 6.62 -6.12
C ARG A 226 24.02 6.84 -7.16
#